data_AF-A0A357YIH0-F1
#
_entry.id   AF-A0A357YIH0-F1
#
_cell.length_a   1.000
_cell.length_b   1.000
_cell.length_c   1.000
_cell.angle_alpha   90.00
_cell.angle_beta   90.00
_cell.angle_gamma   90.00
#
_symmetry.space_group_name_H-M   'P 1'
#
loop_
_entity.id
_entity.type
_entity.pdbx_description
1 polymer ?
#
loop_
_entity_poly.entity_id
_entity_poly.type
_entity_poly.pdbx_seq_one_letter_code
_entity_poly.pdbx_strand_id
1 'polypeptide(L)'
;MPYLEPYHGRDSRHACPACKQQKTFTFYIDGETGRPINPTVGKCNREIKCGYHYTPREYFRDNPKPKRYLTGNLFEQSDTGSSMYNNTGSSMSNNEIRKERENRGNTLVGGQPNQLNQTNKINQTGNLNYVEILQNKIDCISPRYVISSKSYNSNFVEFLHNYFPREKIREAVDNYALGAASYKRVIFWQIDNNDNVRTGKIMQYNPHTGKRVKNEKGGINWVHNLIKKRSAVFEHYNLCQCYFGEHLLNLYPDKPVAIVEAEKTAVIGSMIYSDFIWLAAGNLHGLNSPKSKVLRDRYVLLYPDAGCYEKWKAKLKKISSDVHCTMEISDVVEKHATEQQLEYGYDIADYIIDKIKEENETAETENGCVSRPEHNLDNTFENTPEEKKQPSPTLEKMMSRYPSLTELIEKLGLEECQLQPTTANHGQSRPIAAKCSQIDR
;
A
#
# COMPACT_ATOMS: atom_id res chain seq x y z
N MET A 1 -6.02 -13.34 8.50
CA MET A 1 -5.85 -12.40 9.64
C MET A 1 -6.51 -12.99 10.87
N PRO A 2 -5.80 -13.17 11.99
CA PRO A 2 -6.40 -13.65 13.22
C PRO A 2 -7.56 -12.76 13.72
N TYR A 3 -8.60 -13.39 14.24
CA TYR A 3 -9.78 -12.71 14.79
C TYR A 3 -10.20 -13.37 16.11
N LEU A 4 -10.98 -12.66 16.94
CA LEU A 4 -11.52 -13.26 18.17
C LEU A 4 -12.67 -14.21 17.84
N GLU A 5 -12.70 -15.35 18.52
CA GLU A 5 -13.75 -16.36 18.42
C GLU A 5 -15.16 -15.74 18.60
N PRO A 6 -16.02 -15.80 17.56
CA PRO A 6 -17.36 -15.25 17.61
C PRO A 6 -18.18 -15.83 18.78
N TYR A 7 -19.11 -15.05 19.31
CA TYR A 7 -19.94 -15.50 20.42
C TYR A 7 -21.17 -16.27 19.89
N HIS A 8 -21.23 -17.56 20.20
CA HIS A 8 -22.35 -18.44 19.87
C HIS A 8 -23.07 -18.97 21.11
N GLY A 9 -22.91 -18.30 22.26
CA GLY A 9 -23.46 -18.71 23.56
C GLY A 9 -22.40 -19.10 24.57
N ARG A 10 -22.82 -19.53 25.76
CA ARG A 10 -21.92 -19.78 26.91
C ARG A 10 -20.83 -20.83 26.63
N ASP A 11 -21.08 -21.77 25.73
CA ASP A 11 -20.15 -22.86 25.42
C ASP A 11 -19.10 -22.49 24.35
N SER A 12 -19.29 -21.35 23.67
CA SER A 12 -18.23 -20.71 22.86
C SER A 12 -17.19 -19.96 23.71
N ARG A 13 -17.12 -20.24 25.02
CA ARG A 13 -16.20 -19.60 25.96
C ARG A 13 -15.53 -20.65 26.84
N HIS A 14 -14.23 -20.46 27.02
CA HIS A 14 -13.33 -21.49 27.53
C HIS A 14 -12.82 -21.17 28.94
N ALA A 15 -12.03 -22.08 29.50
CA ALA A 15 -11.31 -21.85 30.75
C ALA A 15 -10.18 -20.82 30.52
N CYS A 16 -10.11 -19.77 31.35
CA CYS A 16 -9.00 -18.82 31.27
C CYS A 16 -7.68 -19.47 31.75
N PRO A 17 -6.60 -19.47 30.96
CA PRO A 17 -5.35 -20.13 31.34
C PRO A 17 -4.70 -19.49 32.58
N ALA A 18 -4.94 -18.19 32.85
CA ALA A 18 -4.49 -17.50 34.05
C ALA A 18 -5.40 -17.78 35.27
N CYS A 19 -6.64 -17.27 35.27
CA CYS A 19 -7.51 -17.33 36.46
C CYS A 19 -8.34 -18.62 36.61
N LYS A 20 -8.19 -19.59 35.69
CA LYS A 20 -8.88 -20.90 35.63
C LYS A 20 -10.41 -20.88 35.62
N GLN A 21 -11.03 -19.70 35.63
CA GLN A 21 -12.48 -19.55 35.57
C GLN A 21 -13.04 -20.04 34.23
N GLN A 22 -14.07 -20.88 34.32
CA GLN A 22 -14.74 -21.49 33.17
C GLN A 22 -15.61 -20.48 32.44
N LYS A 23 -15.82 -20.68 31.13
CA LYS A 23 -16.71 -19.88 30.28
C LYS A 23 -16.40 -18.37 30.27
N THR A 24 -15.12 -18.00 30.42
CA THR A 24 -14.67 -16.60 30.46
C THR A 24 -13.59 -16.25 29.43
N PHE A 25 -13.03 -17.24 28.74
CA PHE A 25 -11.95 -17.03 27.79
C PHE A 25 -12.44 -17.12 26.35
N THR A 26 -11.91 -16.26 25.48
CA THR A 26 -12.24 -16.17 24.06
C THR A 26 -10.95 -16.36 23.26
N PHE A 27 -10.86 -17.38 22.41
CA PHE A 27 -9.63 -17.62 21.64
C PHE A 27 -9.40 -16.57 20.56
N TYR A 28 -8.14 -16.41 20.14
CA TYR A 28 -7.85 -15.93 18.80
C TYR A 28 -7.82 -17.10 17.82
N ILE A 29 -8.69 -17.02 16.82
CA ILE A 29 -8.81 -17.95 15.71
C ILE A 29 -7.87 -17.49 14.59
N ASP A 30 -7.16 -18.44 13.99
CA ASP A 30 -6.35 -18.21 12.81
C ASP A 30 -7.26 -17.97 11.60
N GLY A 31 -7.08 -16.84 10.92
CA GLY A 31 -7.88 -16.48 9.75
C GLY A 31 -7.53 -17.23 8.46
N GLU A 32 -6.58 -18.18 8.49
CA GLU A 32 -6.27 -19.09 7.38
C GLU A 32 -6.78 -20.51 7.65
N THR A 33 -6.75 -20.98 8.90
CA THR A 33 -7.14 -22.37 9.24
C THR A 33 -8.50 -22.49 9.95
N GLY A 34 -9.08 -21.39 10.43
CA GLY A 34 -10.33 -21.38 11.19
C GLY A 34 -10.24 -22.02 12.58
N ARG A 35 -9.03 -22.33 13.07
CA ARG A 35 -8.78 -22.98 14.37
C ARG A 35 -8.13 -22.02 15.38
N PRO A 36 -8.27 -22.25 16.70
CA PRO A 36 -7.51 -21.49 17.70
C PRO A 36 -6.00 -21.56 17.45
N ILE A 37 -5.32 -20.41 17.51
CA ILE A 37 -3.86 -20.32 17.22
C ILE A 37 -3.04 -21.13 18.23
N ASN A 38 -3.42 -21.09 19.50
CA ASN A 38 -2.91 -21.92 20.58
C ASN A 38 -3.87 -21.83 21.79
N PRO A 39 -4.02 -22.87 22.63
CA PRO A 39 -4.90 -22.86 23.82
C PRO A 39 -4.63 -21.75 24.87
N THR A 40 -3.52 -21.02 24.78
CA THR A 40 -3.23 -19.87 25.64
C THR A 40 -3.58 -18.52 24.99
N VAL A 41 -3.81 -18.48 23.68
CA VAL A 41 -3.86 -17.22 22.90
C VAL A 41 -5.31 -16.76 22.73
N GLY A 42 -5.64 -15.67 23.41
CA GLY A 42 -7.01 -15.21 23.57
C GLY A 42 -7.13 -14.08 24.59
N LYS A 43 -8.38 -13.68 24.89
CA LYS A 43 -8.72 -12.65 25.88
C LYS A 43 -9.68 -13.21 26.93
N CYS A 44 -9.43 -12.87 28.19
CA CYS A 44 -10.33 -13.14 29.30
C CYS A 44 -11.36 -12.02 29.44
N ASN A 45 -12.64 -12.37 29.38
CA ASN A 45 -13.77 -11.43 29.45
C ASN A 45 -13.93 -10.83 30.87
N ARG A 46 -13.23 -11.35 31.89
CA ARG A 46 -13.14 -10.76 33.23
C ARG A 46 -12.06 -9.65 33.26
N GLU A 47 -12.18 -8.66 32.39
CA GLU A 47 -11.13 -7.67 32.11
C GLU A 47 -10.62 -7.00 33.40
N ILE A 48 -11.53 -6.48 34.24
CA ILE A 48 -11.18 -5.80 35.50
C ILE A 48 -10.59 -6.75 36.57
N LYS A 49 -11.06 -8.01 36.64
CA LYS A 49 -10.68 -8.97 37.71
C LYS A 49 -9.54 -9.92 37.34
N CYS A 50 -9.16 -9.97 36.07
CA CYS A 50 -8.17 -10.92 35.55
C CYS A 50 -7.19 -10.29 34.55
N GLY A 51 -7.63 -9.34 33.73
CA GLY A 51 -6.79 -8.64 32.73
C GLY A 51 -6.16 -9.51 31.64
N TYR A 52 -6.26 -10.84 31.70
CA TYR A 52 -5.46 -11.73 30.86
C TYR A 52 -5.82 -11.58 29.37
N HIS A 53 -4.84 -11.17 28.60
CA HIS A 53 -4.90 -11.01 27.16
C HIS A 53 -3.55 -11.44 26.61
N TYR A 54 -3.53 -12.51 25.82
CA TYR A 54 -2.33 -12.98 25.14
C TYR A 54 -2.61 -12.99 23.64
N THR A 55 -2.04 -12.03 22.93
CA THR A 55 -2.35 -11.78 21.52
C THR A 55 -1.58 -12.71 20.58
N PRO A 56 -2.03 -12.90 19.33
CA PRO A 56 -1.28 -13.66 18.33
C PRO A 56 0.12 -13.06 18.07
N ARG A 57 0.25 -11.72 18.16
CA ARG A 57 1.54 -11.02 18.01
C ARG A 57 2.53 -11.42 19.10
N GLU A 58 2.06 -11.53 20.34
CA GLU A 58 2.88 -11.96 21.47
C GLU A 58 3.21 -13.45 21.35
N TYR A 59 2.24 -14.30 21.02
CA TYR A 59 2.49 -15.72 20.79
C TYR A 59 3.56 -15.99 19.72
N PHE A 60 3.48 -15.34 18.56
CA PHE A 60 4.48 -15.51 17.49
C PHE A 60 5.82 -14.80 17.76
N ARG A 61 5.86 -13.83 18.69
CA ARG A 61 7.11 -13.27 19.24
C ARG A 61 7.79 -14.26 20.16
N ASP A 62 7.02 -14.91 21.03
CA ASP A 62 7.51 -15.81 22.06
C ASP A 62 7.79 -17.22 21.50
N ASN A 63 7.15 -17.58 20.37
CA ASN A 63 7.31 -18.85 19.64
C ASN A 63 7.74 -18.58 18.18
N PRO A 64 8.95 -18.04 17.93
CA PRO A 64 9.41 -17.75 16.58
C PRO A 64 9.67 -19.05 15.81
N LYS A 65 8.95 -19.27 14.70
CA LYS A 65 9.23 -20.40 13.80
C LYS A 65 10.66 -20.27 13.25
N PRO A 66 11.51 -21.32 13.31
CA PRO A 66 12.86 -21.25 12.76
C PRO A 66 12.82 -20.99 11.26
N LYS A 67 13.60 -20.02 10.79
CA LYS A 67 13.72 -19.71 9.36
C LYS A 67 14.40 -20.87 8.64
N ARG A 68 13.62 -21.67 7.91
CA ARG A 68 14.18 -22.51 6.83
C ARG A 68 14.62 -21.59 5.69
N TYR A 69 15.93 -21.38 5.58
CA TYR A 69 16.52 -20.79 4.38
C TYR A 69 16.32 -21.78 3.22
N LEU A 70 15.68 -21.33 2.14
CA LEU A 70 15.43 -22.14 0.96
C LEU A 70 16.68 -22.16 0.06
N THR A 71 17.64 -23.03 0.39
CA THR A 71 18.54 -23.60 -0.60
C THR A 71 17.92 -24.89 -1.15
N GLY A 72 17.91 -25.06 -2.47
CA GLY A 72 17.18 -26.14 -3.13
C GLY A 72 17.79 -27.54 -2.95
N ASN A 73 16.91 -28.54 -3.03
CA ASN A 73 17.15 -29.97 -3.27
C ASN A 73 18.13 -30.72 -2.36
N LEU A 74 17.59 -31.55 -1.45
CA LEU A 74 17.43 -33.02 -1.61
C LEU A 74 16.65 -33.56 -0.38
N PHE A 75 15.95 -34.70 -0.56
CA PHE A 75 15.42 -35.73 0.37
C PHE A 75 15.42 -35.46 1.92
N GLU A 76 14.46 -35.89 2.73
CA GLU A 76 13.68 -37.15 2.66
C GLU A 76 12.35 -37.09 3.47
N GLN A 77 11.63 -38.23 3.56
CA GLN A 77 10.27 -38.40 4.08
C GLN A 77 10.22 -38.72 5.61
N SER A 78 9.00 -38.78 6.18
CA SER A 78 8.64 -39.51 7.42
C SER A 78 9.20 -38.96 8.76
N ASP A 79 8.62 -39.17 9.95
CA ASP A 79 7.27 -39.63 10.31
C ASP A 79 6.85 -39.20 11.75
N THR A 80 5.59 -39.49 12.08
CA THR A 80 4.95 -39.67 13.41
C THR A 80 5.71 -39.43 14.75
N GLY A 81 4.98 -38.87 15.74
CA GLY A 81 4.74 -39.58 17.01
C GLY A 81 5.55 -39.27 18.29
N SER A 82 4.85 -38.72 19.29
CA SER A 82 4.86 -39.10 20.72
C SER A 82 6.14 -39.32 21.56
N SER A 83 6.14 -38.65 22.73
CA SER A 83 6.30 -39.25 24.08
C SER A 83 7.69 -39.58 24.69
N MET A 84 8.07 -38.72 25.66
CA MET A 84 8.55 -39.01 27.04
C MET A 84 9.87 -39.77 27.35
N TYR A 85 10.40 -39.41 28.53
CA TYR A 85 11.29 -40.12 29.47
C TYR A 85 12.82 -40.09 29.30
N ASN A 86 13.45 -39.34 30.20
CA ASN A 86 14.43 -39.76 31.21
C ASN A 86 15.33 -40.99 30.92
N ASN A 87 16.65 -40.84 31.08
CA ASN A 87 17.40 -41.35 32.26
C ASN A 87 18.88 -40.89 32.24
N THR A 88 19.36 -40.22 33.29
CA THR A 88 20.24 -40.73 34.39
C THR A 88 21.66 -41.15 34.00
N GLY A 89 22.66 -40.66 34.74
CA GLY A 89 24.09 -40.94 34.52
C GLY A 89 25.01 -40.39 35.62
N SER A 90 24.87 -40.91 36.83
CA SER A 90 25.92 -40.92 37.88
C SER A 90 27.20 -41.61 37.34
N SER A 91 28.42 -41.47 37.84
CA SER A 91 29.04 -40.76 38.99
C SER A 91 30.57 -40.96 38.91
N MET A 92 31.31 -40.48 39.93
CA MET A 92 32.72 -40.79 40.25
C MET A 92 33.78 -39.97 39.48
N SER A 93 34.92 -39.59 40.05
CA SER A 93 35.37 -39.14 41.40
C SER A 93 36.91 -39.02 41.34
N ASN A 94 37.53 -38.53 42.42
CA ASN A 94 38.98 -38.51 42.67
C ASN A 94 39.75 -37.39 41.93
N ASN A 95 40.70 -36.69 42.56
CA ASN A 95 40.91 -36.42 43.99
C ASN A 95 41.91 -35.25 44.13
N GLU A 96 41.98 -34.64 45.31
CA GLU A 96 43.21 -34.02 45.88
C GLU A 96 43.80 -32.75 45.21
N ILE A 97 44.53 -31.85 45.90
CA ILE A 97 44.48 -31.35 47.29
C ILE A 97 45.36 -30.06 47.36
N ARG A 98 45.22 -29.25 48.44
CA ARG A 98 46.14 -28.15 48.88
C ARG A 98 46.09 -26.84 48.05
N LYS A 99 45.77 -25.68 48.66
CA LYS A 99 46.60 -24.78 49.53
C LYS A 99 47.77 -24.17 48.73
N GLU A 100 48.19 -22.91 48.83
CA GLU A 100 47.88 -21.70 49.63
C GLU A 100 48.53 -20.49 48.85
N ARG A 101 48.43 -19.18 49.13
CA ARG A 101 47.96 -18.40 50.30
C ARG A 101 47.61 -16.93 49.94
N GLU A 102 47.09 -16.20 50.93
CA GLU A 102 47.32 -14.79 51.34
C GLU A 102 48.47 -13.99 50.63
N ASN A 103 48.46 -12.65 50.48
CA ASN A 103 47.84 -11.59 51.31
C ASN A 103 47.81 -10.19 50.62
N ARG A 104 46.84 -9.33 51.00
CA ARG A 104 46.88 -7.84 51.16
C ARG A 104 47.45 -6.90 50.07
N GLY A 105 46.73 -5.81 49.76
CA GLY A 105 47.30 -4.67 49.01
C GLY A 105 46.33 -3.53 48.65
N ASN A 106 45.86 -2.79 49.65
CA ASN A 106 44.85 -1.71 49.58
C ASN A 106 45.23 -0.45 48.73
N THR A 107 44.21 0.25 48.20
CA THR A 107 44.09 1.75 48.17
C THR A 107 44.57 2.62 46.96
N LEU A 108 43.55 3.12 46.21
CA LEU A 108 43.28 4.48 45.67
C LEU A 108 44.24 5.28 44.72
N VAL A 109 43.66 5.63 43.56
CA VAL A 109 43.58 6.96 42.89
C VAL A 109 44.82 7.58 42.20
N GLY A 110 44.67 7.83 40.88
CA GLY A 110 45.32 8.96 40.19
C GLY A 110 45.61 8.79 38.68
N GLY A 111 44.99 9.61 37.83
CA GLY A 111 45.55 10.00 36.51
C GLY A 111 45.13 9.21 35.25
N GLN A 112 44.62 9.92 34.24
CA GLN A 112 44.66 9.57 32.80
C GLN A 112 45.95 10.18 32.17
N PRO A 113 46.30 10.02 30.86
CA PRO A 113 45.72 9.21 29.78
C PRO A 113 46.76 8.39 28.95
N ASN A 114 46.28 7.80 27.83
CA ASN A 114 46.99 7.45 26.57
C ASN A 114 47.70 6.08 26.34
N GLN A 115 47.08 5.34 25.40
CA GLN A 115 47.63 4.61 24.23
C GLN A 115 48.27 3.21 24.34
N LEU A 116 47.70 2.30 23.50
CA LEU A 116 48.33 1.18 22.75
C LEU A 116 49.05 0.10 23.59
N ASN A 117 48.58 -1.15 23.71
CA ASN A 117 48.38 -2.06 22.57
C ASN A 117 47.62 -3.38 22.93
N GLN A 118 47.26 -4.10 21.87
CA GLN A 118 46.55 -5.39 21.77
C GLN A 118 46.83 -6.46 22.85
N THR A 119 45.77 -7.19 23.28
CA THR A 119 45.62 -8.63 22.94
C THR A 119 44.25 -9.22 23.36
N ASN A 120 43.65 -9.98 22.44
CA ASN A 120 42.78 -11.15 22.64
C ASN A 120 41.78 -11.19 23.81
N LYS A 121 40.48 -11.12 23.46
CA LYS A 121 39.60 -12.32 23.49
C LYS A 121 38.30 -12.12 22.71
N ILE A 122 38.06 -13.02 21.78
CA ILE A 122 36.76 -13.24 21.15
C ILE A 122 35.83 -13.82 22.23
N ASN A 123 34.68 -13.16 22.46
CA ASN A 123 33.38 -13.73 22.84
C ASN A 123 32.52 -12.67 23.57
N GLN A 124 31.48 -12.17 22.89
CA GLN A 124 30.11 -12.26 23.40
C GLN A 124 29.11 -11.80 22.34
N THR A 125 28.05 -12.60 22.21
CA THR A 125 26.92 -12.40 21.29
C THR A 125 26.32 -11.00 21.43
N GLY A 126 26.27 -10.26 20.32
CA GLY A 126 25.64 -8.95 20.28
C GLY A 126 24.18 -9.04 20.71
N ASN A 127 23.86 -8.38 21.83
CA ASN A 127 22.51 -8.33 22.38
C ASN A 127 21.66 -7.44 21.45
N LEU A 128 20.99 -8.06 20.47
CA LEU A 128 20.14 -7.37 19.50
C LEU A 128 19.04 -6.63 20.26
N ASN A 129 19.13 -5.29 20.27
CA ASN A 129 18.17 -4.43 20.95
C ASN A 129 16.81 -4.50 20.26
N TYR A 130 16.01 -5.49 20.65
CA TYR A 130 14.76 -5.82 19.98
C TYR A 130 13.72 -4.70 20.09
N VAL A 131 13.83 -3.84 21.11
CA VAL A 131 13.00 -2.63 21.27
C VAL A 131 13.33 -1.61 20.19
N GLU A 132 14.61 -1.36 19.94
CA GLU A 132 15.10 -0.47 18.88
C GLU A 132 14.79 -1.04 17.49
N ILE A 133 14.91 -2.36 17.29
CA ILE A 133 14.49 -3.05 16.05
C ILE A 133 12.96 -2.92 15.82
N LEU A 134 12.15 -2.96 16.88
CA LEU A 134 10.69 -2.79 16.79
C LEU A 134 10.27 -1.33 16.57
N GLN A 135 10.98 -0.36 17.16
CA GLN A 135 10.80 1.07 16.89
C GLN A 135 11.23 1.43 15.46
N ASN A 136 12.23 0.74 14.91
CA ASN A 136 12.69 0.89 13.53
C ASN A 136 11.91 0.05 12.49
N LYS A 137 10.95 -0.78 12.90
CA LYS A 137 10.15 -1.57 11.95
C LYS A 137 9.14 -0.65 11.25
N ILE A 138 9.36 -0.42 9.96
CA ILE A 138 8.42 0.30 9.09
C ILE A 138 7.16 -0.56 8.89
N ASP A 139 5.99 0.04 9.09
CA ASP A 139 4.71 -0.64 8.90
C ASP A 139 4.28 -0.71 7.44
N CYS A 140 3.38 -1.67 7.16
CA CYS A 140 2.79 -1.90 5.85
C CYS A 140 1.27 -2.11 5.97
N ILE A 141 0.53 -1.63 4.98
CA ILE A 141 -0.88 -1.96 4.76
C ILE A 141 -0.96 -3.32 4.07
N SER A 142 -2.02 -4.09 4.34
CA SER A 142 -2.24 -5.35 3.62
C SER A 142 -2.53 -5.09 2.14
N PRO A 143 -1.85 -5.78 1.19
CA PRO A 143 -2.14 -5.71 -0.24
C PRO A 143 -3.59 -6.04 -0.61
N ARG A 144 -4.32 -6.73 0.27
CA ARG A 144 -5.78 -6.95 0.12
C ARG A 144 -6.55 -5.65 -0.12
N TYR A 145 -6.15 -4.54 0.49
CA TYR A 145 -6.83 -3.26 0.28
C TYR A 145 -6.53 -2.63 -1.09
N VAL A 146 -5.36 -2.91 -1.68
CA VAL A 146 -5.05 -2.49 -3.06
C VAL A 146 -5.97 -3.26 -4.01
N ILE A 147 -5.94 -4.59 -3.93
CA ILE A 147 -6.74 -5.50 -4.75
C ILE A 147 -8.24 -5.20 -4.62
N SER A 148 -8.77 -5.08 -3.39
CA SER A 148 -10.19 -4.86 -3.14
C SER A 148 -10.65 -3.41 -3.38
N SER A 149 -9.75 -2.46 -3.63
CA SER A 149 -10.11 -1.09 -4.01
C SER A 149 -9.91 -0.81 -5.49
N LYS A 150 -9.19 -1.67 -6.23
CA LYS A 150 -9.00 -1.57 -7.68
C LYS A 150 -10.36 -1.30 -8.35
N SER A 151 -10.51 -0.13 -8.96
CA SER A 151 -11.80 0.27 -9.51
C SER A 151 -11.68 1.46 -10.45
N TYR A 152 -12.45 1.40 -11.54
CA TYR A 152 -12.65 2.49 -12.48
C TYR A 152 -13.60 3.58 -11.94
N ASN A 153 -14.32 3.32 -10.84
CA ASN A 153 -15.38 4.19 -10.33
C ASN A 153 -14.85 5.34 -9.45
N SER A 154 -14.07 6.25 -10.04
CA SER A 154 -13.64 7.50 -9.39
C SER A 154 -13.81 8.71 -10.29
N ASN A 155 -14.06 9.88 -9.71
CA ASN A 155 -14.19 11.15 -10.46
C ASN A 155 -12.90 11.51 -11.21
N PHE A 156 -11.75 10.96 -10.81
CA PHE A 156 -10.49 11.13 -11.54
C PHE A 156 -10.51 10.32 -12.84
N VAL A 157 -10.87 9.04 -12.78
CA VAL A 157 -11.01 8.19 -13.97
C VAL A 157 -12.11 8.71 -14.90
N GLU A 158 -13.22 9.21 -14.34
CA GLU A 158 -14.30 9.89 -15.07
C GLU A 158 -13.79 11.13 -15.81
N PHE A 159 -12.88 11.90 -15.22
CA PHE A 159 -12.21 13.01 -15.89
C PHE A 159 -11.29 12.56 -17.04
N LEU A 160 -10.56 11.46 -16.89
CA LEU A 160 -9.65 10.95 -17.93
C LEU A 160 -10.40 10.53 -19.21
N HIS A 161 -11.64 10.06 -19.10
CA HIS A 161 -12.46 9.67 -20.25
C HIS A 161 -12.77 10.82 -21.23
N ASN A 162 -12.62 12.09 -20.81
CA ASN A 162 -12.79 13.24 -21.70
C ASN A 162 -11.60 13.46 -22.66
N TYR A 163 -10.45 12.82 -22.42
CA TYR A 163 -9.20 13.07 -23.14
C TYR A 163 -8.50 11.80 -23.65
N PHE A 164 -8.76 10.64 -23.06
CA PHE A 164 -8.02 9.41 -23.32
C PHE A 164 -8.92 8.22 -23.67
N PRO A 165 -8.51 7.34 -24.61
CA PRO A 165 -9.26 6.15 -24.95
C PRO A 165 -9.32 5.16 -23.76
N ARG A 166 -10.42 4.40 -23.68
CA ARG A 166 -10.69 3.48 -22.56
C ARG A 166 -9.55 2.49 -22.30
N GLU A 167 -8.85 2.04 -23.35
CA GLU A 167 -7.75 1.07 -23.21
C GLU A 167 -6.53 1.66 -22.47
N LYS A 168 -6.09 2.87 -22.82
CA LYS A 168 -5.00 3.57 -22.11
C LYS A 168 -5.35 3.85 -20.65
N ILE A 169 -6.61 4.18 -20.38
CA ILE A 169 -7.12 4.37 -19.01
C ILE A 169 -7.09 3.05 -18.23
N ARG A 170 -7.50 1.93 -18.86
CA ARG A 170 -7.42 0.58 -18.27
C ARG A 170 -5.99 0.21 -17.93
N GLU A 171 -5.06 0.37 -18.87
CA GLU A 171 -3.64 0.13 -18.64
C GLU A 171 -3.08 0.98 -17.48
N ALA A 172 -3.39 2.28 -17.44
CA ALA A 172 -2.89 3.18 -16.40
C ALA A 172 -3.49 2.86 -15.01
N VAL A 173 -4.79 2.55 -14.93
CA VAL A 173 -5.42 2.09 -13.68
C VAL A 173 -4.76 0.81 -13.16
N ASP A 174 -4.47 -0.13 -14.05
CA ASP A 174 -3.91 -1.43 -13.69
C ASP A 174 -2.41 -1.40 -13.38
N ASN A 175 -1.62 -0.60 -14.10
CA ASN A 175 -0.18 -0.44 -13.85
C ASN A 175 0.08 0.36 -12.57
N TYR A 176 -0.68 1.43 -12.31
CA TYR A 176 -0.54 2.23 -11.09
C TYR A 176 -1.38 1.73 -9.91
N ALA A 177 -2.07 0.60 -10.09
CA ALA A 177 -2.97 -0.02 -9.11
C ALA A 177 -3.97 0.98 -8.50
N LEU A 178 -4.60 1.83 -9.34
CA LEU A 178 -5.49 2.88 -8.87
C LEU A 178 -6.73 2.30 -8.18
N GLY A 179 -7.00 2.77 -6.96
CA GLY A 179 -8.17 2.38 -6.19
C GLY A 179 -9.28 3.43 -6.21
N ALA A 180 -10.50 3.02 -5.88
CA ALA A 180 -11.58 3.92 -5.51
C ALA A 180 -11.99 3.74 -4.05
N ALA A 181 -12.38 4.84 -3.41
CA ALA A 181 -13.01 4.91 -2.10
C ALA A 181 -14.41 5.53 -2.22
N SER A 182 -15.16 5.49 -1.12
CA SER A 182 -16.49 6.11 -1.00
C SER A 182 -16.54 7.53 -1.58
N TYR A 183 -17.67 7.89 -2.19
CA TYR A 183 -17.89 9.16 -2.91
C TYR A 183 -17.01 9.34 -4.17
N LYS A 184 -16.71 8.26 -4.91
CA LYS A 184 -15.90 8.28 -6.14
C LYS A 184 -14.52 8.95 -5.95
N ARG A 185 -13.92 8.78 -4.77
CA ARG A 185 -12.57 9.30 -4.46
C ARG A 185 -11.51 8.35 -5.00
N VAL A 186 -10.47 8.88 -5.64
CA VAL A 186 -9.33 8.05 -6.08
C VAL A 186 -8.39 7.76 -4.91
N ILE A 187 -7.80 6.57 -4.89
CA ILE A 187 -6.71 6.16 -4.01
C ILE A 187 -5.45 5.98 -4.86
N PHE A 188 -4.46 6.83 -4.65
CA PHE A 188 -3.12 6.64 -5.19
C PHE A 188 -2.30 5.83 -4.18
N TRP A 189 -2.08 4.55 -4.46
CA TRP A 189 -1.34 3.66 -3.57
C TRP A 189 0.17 3.88 -3.69
N GLN A 190 0.82 4.08 -2.55
CA GLN A 190 2.29 4.15 -2.45
C GLN A 190 2.77 2.75 -2.08
N ILE A 191 3.28 2.04 -3.08
CA ILE A 191 3.81 0.68 -3.00
C ILE A 191 5.28 0.78 -3.34
N ASP A 192 6.16 0.28 -2.46
CA ASP A 192 7.61 0.40 -2.65
C ASP A 192 8.16 -0.62 -3.65
N ASN A 193 9.44 -0.48 -4.03
CA ASN A 193 10.09 -1.42 -4.94
C ASN A 193 10.11 -2.89 -4.46
N ASN A 194 9.88 -3.15 -3.17
CA ASN A 194 9.81 -4.50 -2.59
C ASN A 194 8.36 -5.05 -2.55
N ASP A 195 7.42 -4.38 -3.20
CA ASP A 195 5.97 -4.61 -3.20
C ASP A 195 5.27 -4.39 -1.83
N ASN A 196 5.88 -3.63 -0.91
CA ASN A 196 5.23 -3.26 0.35
C ASN A 196 4.29 -2.08 0.14
N VAL A 197 3.01 -2.23 0.46
CA VAL A 197 2.05 -1.12 0.48
C VAL A 197 2.34 -0.24 1.70
N ARG A 198 2.94 0.92 1.49
CA ARG A 198 3.32 1.85 2.56
C ARG A 198 2.15 2.71 3.03
N THR A 199 1.33 3.19 2.09
CA THR A 199 0.12 3.98 2.35
C THR A 199 -0.72 4.10 1.07
N GLY A 200 -1.91 4.70 1.15
CA GLY A 200 -2.66 5.20 0.00
C GLY A 200 -3.13 6.63 0.24
N LYS A 201 -2.97 7.51 -0.75
CA LYS A 201 -3.41 8.91 -0.73
C LYS A 201 -4.81 9.00 -1.34
N ILE A 202 -5.80 9.35 -0.53
CA ILE A 202 -7.21 9.38 -0.94
C ILE A 202 -7.58 10.82 -1.31
N MET A 203 -7.86 11.09 -2.58
CA MET A 203 -8.12 12.44 -3.10
C MET A 203 -9.46 12.53 -3.83
N GLN A 204 -10.04 13.74 -3.83
CA GLN A 204 -11.27 14.06 -4.57
C GLN A 204 -10.95 15.00 -5.72
N TYR A 205 -11.54 14.70 -6.88
CA TYR A 205 -11.48 15.53 -8.09
C TYR A 205 -12.88 15.91 -8.56
N ASN A 206 -12.96 17.01 -9.30
CA ASN A 206 -14.11 17.35 -10.12
C ASN A 206 -14.00 16.58 -11.45
N PRO A 207 -15.01 15.79 -11.86
CA PRO A 207 -14.93 14.94 -13.05
C PRO A 207 -14.94 15.71 -14.37
N HIS A 208 -15.41 16.98 -14.37
CA HIS A 208 -15.44 17.80 -15.58
C HIS A 208 -14.13 18.58 -15.76
N THR A 209 -13.58 19.14 -14.68
CA THR A 209 -12.44 20.06 -14.75
C THR A 209 -11.10 19.47 -14.36
N GLY A 210 -11.07 18.25 -13.79
CA GLY A 210 -9.83 17.62 -13.30
C GLY A 210 -9.19 18.34 -12.11
N LYS A 211 -9.78 19.44 -11.62
CA LYS A 211 -9.25 20.20 -10.49
C LYS A 211 -9.53 19.45 -9.19
N ARG A 212 -8.52 19.41 -8.31
CA ARG A 212 -8.62 18.82 -6.97
C ARG A 212 -9.61 19.60 -6.11
N VAL A 213 -10.55 18.90 -5.47
CA VAL A 213 -11.46 19.48 -4.48
C VAL A 213 -10.73 19.63 -3.13
N LYS A 214 -10.79 20.83 -2.54
CA LYS A 214 -10.08 21.17 -1.29
C LYS A 214 -10.99 21.37 -0.06
N ASN A 215 -12.30 21.24 -0.19
CA ASN A 215 -13.27 21.45 0.90
C ASN A 215 -13.28 20.29 1.93
N GLU A 216 -14.00 20.45 3.04
CA GLU A 216 -14.05 19.49 4.16
C GLU A 216 -14.42 18.06 3.75
N LYS A 217 -15.30 17.90 2.75
CA LYS A 217 -15.75 16.59 2.24
C LYS A 217 -14.77 15.98 1.22
N GLY A 218 -14.03 16.81 0.48
CA GLY A 218 -13.07 16.40 -0.55
C GLY A 218 -11.59 16.43 -0.15
N GLY A 219 -11.27 16.93 1.04
CA GLY A 219 -9.89 17.08 1.53
C GLY A 219 -9.08 15.78 1.52
N ILE A 220 -7.75 15.90 1.39
CA ILE A 220 -6.84 14.74 1.38
C ILE A 220 -7.04 13.92 2.64
N ASN A 221 -7.16 12.61 2.46
CA ASN A 221 -7.08 11.65 3.55
C ASN A 221 -6.07 10.56 3.18
N TRP A 222 -5.65 9.76 4.16
CA TRP A 222 -4.67 8.70 3.96
C TRP A 222 -5.21 7.38 4.52
N VAL A 223 -4.96 6.27 3.82
CA VAL A 223 -5.47 4.96 4.23
C VAL A 223 -4.93 4.57 5.62
N HIS A 224 -3.67 4.86 5.94
CA HIS A 224 -3.13 4.59 7.29
C HIS A 224 -3.87 5.37 8.38
N ASN A 225 -4.37 6.58 8.11
CA ASN A 225 -5.19 7.35 9.07
C ASN A 225 -6.59 6.74 9.26
N LEU A 226 -7.16 6.12 8.23
CA LEU A 226 -8.40 5.34 8.37
C LEU A 226 -8.18 4.05 9.16
N ILE A 227 -7.04 3.37 8.97
CA ILE A 227 -6.69 2.14 9.68
C ILE A 227 -6.40 2.43 11.17
N LYS A 228 -5.63 3.50 11.47
CA LYS A 228 -5.43 4.02 12.84
C LYS A 228 -6.73 4.15 13.62
N LYS A 229 -7.74 4.81 13.01
CA LYS A 229 -9.06 5.02 13.62
C LYS A 229 -9.88 3.74 13.82
N ARG A 230 -9.55 2.65 13.13
CA ARG A 230 -10.29 1.39 13.16
C ARG A 230 -9.63 0.31 14.03
N SER A 231 -8.38 0.48 14.44
CA SER A 231 -7.67 -0.50 15.25
C SER A 231 -6.50 0.13 16.02
N ALA A 232 -6.54 0.03 17.35
CA ALA A 232 -5.47 0.46 18.25
C ALA A 232 -4.11 -0.22 17.95
N VAL A 233 -4.11 -1.38 17.29
CA VAL A 233 -2.86 -2.07 16.87
C VAL A 233 -2.02 -1.21 15.93
N PHE A 234 -2.63 -0.26 15.20
CA PHE A 234 -1.97 0.64 14.26
C PHE A 234 -1.85 2.08 14.76
N GLU A 235 -2.19 2.38 16.02
CA GLU A 235 -2.15 3.75 16.58
C GLU A 235 -0.80 4.45 16.30
N HIS A 236 0.29 3.73 16.54
CA HIS A 236 1.66 4.17 16.29
C HIS A 236 2.23 3.73 14.92
N TYR A 237 1.39 3.64 13.87
CA TYR A 237 1.82 3.22 12.52
C TYR A 237 3.06 3.99 12.06
N ASN A 238 4.17 3.26 11.85
CA ASN A 238 5.46 3.78 11.42
C ASN A 238 5.50 3.94 9.89
N LEU A 239 5.14 5.13 9.43
CA LEU A 239 5.04 5.47 8.01
C LEU A 239 6.40 5.78 7.37
N CYS A 240 6.76 5.04 6.33
CA CYS A 240 7.81 5.45 5.38
C CYS A 240 7.21 5.57 3.98
N GLN A 241 7.22 6.77 3.39
CA GLN A 241 6.59 7.01 2.08
C GLN A 241 7.56 6.75 0.92
N CYS A 242 7.21 5.80 0.05
CA CYS A 242 7.84 5.58 -1.25
C CYS A 242 7.26 6.51 -2.33
N TYR A 243 7.81 6.48 -3.54
CA TYR A 243 7.21 7.18 -4.69
C TYR A 243 5.89 6.48 -5.07
N PHE A 244 4.92 7.27 -5.54
CA PHE A 244 3.80 6.67 -6.27
C PHE A 244 4.35 6.15 -7.61
N GLY A 245 4.02 4.90 -7.98
CA GLY A 245 4.60 4.20 -9.13
C GLY A 245 5.91 3.45 -8.87
N GLU A 246 6.48 3.48 -7.66
CA GLU A 246 7.82 2.91 -7.38
C GLU A 246 7.90 1.40 -7.62
N HIS A 247 6.80 0.67 -7.41
CA HIS A 247 6.68 -0.76 -7.69
C HIS A 247 6.96 -1.13 -9.16
N LEU A 248 6.78 -0.19 -10.10
CA LEU A 248 7.05 -0.39 -11.52
C LEU A 248 8.55 -0.49 -11.84
N LEU A 249 9.43 0.07 -10.99
CA LEU A 249 10.88 0.08 -11.23
C LEU A 249 11.44 -1.35 -11.38
N ASN A 250 10.95 -2.30 -10.59
CA ASN A 250 11.41 -3.69 -10.64
C ASN A 250 10.74 -4.53 -11.74
N LEU A 251 9.71 -4.02 -12.42
CA LEU A 251 9.11 -4.65 -13.59
C LEU A 251 9.81 -4.24 -14.88
N TYR A 252 10.34 -3.02 -14.92
CA TYR A 252 11.00 -2.44 -16.09
C TYR A 252 12.39 -1.88 -15.69
N PRO A 253 13.43 -2.73 -15.59
CA PRO A 253 14.73 -2.33 -15.07
C PRO A 253 15.47 -1.29 -15.93
N ASP A 254 15.36 -1.38 -17.26
CA ASP A 254 16.10 -0.53 -18.20
C ASP A 254 15.33 0.73 -18.63
N LYS A 255 14.05 0.81 -18.26
CA LYS A 255 13.13 1.86 -18.71
C LYS A 255 13.42 3.19 -17.98
N PRO A 256 13.53 4.32 -18.69
CA PRO A 256 13.84 5.61 -18.10
C PRO A 256 12.72 6.08 -17.17
N VAL A 257 13.08 6.92 -16.18
CA VAL A 257 12.16 7.37 -15.13
C VAL A 257 11.82 8.84 -15.32
N ALA A 258 10.54 9.19 -15.41
CA ALA A 258 10.05 10.56 -15.33
C ALA A 258 9.54 10.83 -13.90
N ILE A 259 9.89 11.96 -13.27
CA ILE A 259 9.41 12.31 -11.92
C ILE A 259 8.69 13.66 -11.91
N VAL A 260 7.46 13.65 -11.41
CA VAL A 260 6.56 14.82 -11.26
C VAL A 260 6.18 15.05 -9.79
N GLU A 261 5.58 16.20 -9.46
CA GLU A 261 5.11 16.44 -8.09
C GLU A 261 3.88 15.58 -7.74
N ALA A 262 2.82 15.60 -8.57
CA ALA A 262 1.52 15.04 -8.23
C ALA A 262 1.19 13.70 -8.90
N GLU A 263 0.41 12.87 -8.20
CA GLU A 263 0.03 11.54 -8.68
C GLU A 263 -0.91 11.59 -9.90
N LYS A 264 -1.77 12.63 -10.00
CA LYS A 264 -2.58 12.98 -11.20
C LYS A 264 -1.70 12.96 -12.46
N THR A 265 -0.58 13.66 -12.34
CA THR A 265 0.32 14.07 -13.41
C THR A 265 1.13 12.88 -13.90
N ALA A 266 1.54 11.98 -12.98
CA ALA A 266 2.21 10.73 -13.33
C ALA A 266 1.29 9.78 -14.12
N VAL A 267 0.03 9.64 -13.70
CA VAL A 267 -0.96 8.81 -14.43
C VAL A 267 -1.21 9.36 -15.83
N ILE A 268 -1.43 10.67 -15.97
CA ILE A 268 -1.65 11.30 -17.28
C ILE A 268 -0.43 11.17 -18.19
N GLY A 269 0.78 11.48 -17.68
CA GLY A 269 2.02 11.32 -18.44
C GLY A 269 2.23 9.90 -18.95
N SER A 270 1.90 8.89 -18.14
CA SER A 270 2.05 7.48 -18.51
C SER A 270 1.18 7.01 -19.67
N MET A 271 0.04 7.67 -19.92
CA MET A 271 -0.84 7.34 -21.06
C MET A 271 -0.35 7.93 -22.40
N ILE A 272 0.58 8.88 -22.37
CA ILE A 272 1.12 9.52 -23.58
C ILE A 272 2.53 9.05 -23.83
N TYR A 273 3.40 9.21 -22.84
CA TYR A 273 4.80 8.84 -22.90
C TYR A 273 4.97 7.49 -22.20
N SER A 274 4.45 6.45 -22.86
CA SER A 274 4.49 5.06 -22.41
C SER A 274 5.91 4.51 -22.28
N ASP A 275 6.91 5.17 -22.86
CA ASP A 275 8.32 4.75 -22.78
C ASP A 275 9.00 5.09 -21.45
N PHE A 276 8.36 5.88 -20.59
CA PHE A 276 8.85 6.21 -19.24
C PHE A 276 8.10 5.45 -18.14
N ILE A 277 8.77 5.23 -17.01
CA ILE A 277 8.13 4.97 -15.72
C ILE A 277 7.84 6.32 -15.08
N TRP A 278 6.58 6.64 -14.82
CA TRP A 278 6.20 7.92 -14.21
C TRP A 278 6.07 7.79 -12.70
N LEU A 279 6.94 8.47 -11.95
CA LEU A 279 6.88 8.52 -10.50
C LEU A 279 6.34 9.87 -10.03
N ALA A 280 5.55 9.87 -8.94
CA ALA A 280 5.18 11.11 -8.27
C ALA A 280 5.80 11.23 -6.88
N ALA A 281 6.41 12.39 -6.62
CA ALA A 281 6.99 12.76 -5.32
C ALA A 281 5.92 12.85 -4.22
N GLY A 282 4.72 13.31 -4.59
CA GLY A 282 3.51 13.47 -3.77
C GLY A 282 3.34 14.86 -3.17
N ASN A 283 4.38 15.69 -3.21
CA ASN A 283 4.46 17.13 -2.88
C ASN A 283 5.89 17.64 -3.14
N LEU A 284 6.08 18.97 -3.10
CA LEU A 284 7.34 19.68 -3.27
C LEU A 284 8.51 19.13 -2.44
N HIS A 285 8.27 18.65 -1.22
CA HIS A 285 9.29 18.08 -0.33
C HIS A 285 9.51 16.56 -0.55
N GLY A 286 8.64 15.89 -1.30
CA GLY A 286 8.67 14.45 -1.55
C GLY A 286 9.90 13.96 -2.32
N LEU A 287 10.51 14.80 -3.15
CA LEU A 287 11.79 14.52 -3.81
C LEU A 287 12.97 14.77 -2.83
N ASN A 288 13.64 13.71 -2.38
CA ASN A 288 14.76 13.78 -1.42
C ASN A 288 15.68 12.54 -1.51
N SER A 289 16.95 12.67 -1.12
CA SER A 289 17.96 11.61 -1.27
C SER A 289 17.60 10.26 -0.64
N PRO A 290 17.09 10.18 0.62
CA PRO A 290 16.69 8.91 1.22
C PRO A 290 15.67 8.14 0.36
N LYS A 291 14.67 8.84 -0.17
CA LYS A 291 13.64 8.28 -1.05
C LYS A 291 14.21 7.92 -2.43
N SER A 292 15.07 8.76 -2.98
CA SER A 292 15.69 8.57 -4.30
C SER A 292 16.71 7.43 -4.39
N LYS A 293 17.08 6.76 -3.29
CA LYS A 293 17.99 5.59 -3.32
C LYS A 293 17.54 4.46 -4.24
N VAL A 294 16.23 4.35 -4.50
CA VAL A 294 15.63 3.37 -5.43
C VAL A 294 15.91 3.65 -6.90
N LEU A 295 16.41 4.85 -7.23
CA LEU A 295 16.72 5.30 -8.60
C LEU A 295 18.17 5.00 -9.02
N ARG A 296 18.91 4.23 -8.21
CA ARG A 296 20.30 3.88 -8.51
C ARG A 296 20.41 3.22 -9.89
N ASP A 297 21.43 3.63 -10.64
CA ASP A 297 21.77 3.14 -11.96
C ASP A 297 20.68 3.39 -13.04
N ARG A 298 19.74 4.32 -12.78
CA ARG A 298 18.72 4.77 -13.74
C ARG A 298 19.08 6.08 -14.42
N TYR A 299 18.52 6.26 -15.61
CA TYR A 299 18.29 7.59 -16.19
C TYR A 299 16.96 8.16 -15.67
N VAL A 300 17.01 9.39 -15.18
CA VAL A 300 15.88 10.07 -14.52
C VAL A 300 15.71 11.48 -15.08
N LEU A 301 14.51 11.82 -15.55
CA LEU A 301 14.14 13.15 -15.99
C LEU A 301 13.10 13.76 -15.05
N LEU A 302 13.43 14.90 -14.45
CA LEU A 302 12.53 15.63 -13.56
C LEU A 302 11.65 16.61 -14.35
N TYR A 303 10.35 16.59 -14.07
CA TYR A 303 9.34 17.52 -14.58
C TYR A 303 8.72 18.27 -13.39
N PRO A 304 9.32 19.40 -12.95
CA PRO A 304 8.77 20.22 -11.88
C PRO A 304 7.51 20.97 -12.33
N ASP A 305 6.61 21.23 -11.40
CA ASP A 305 5.50 22.18 -11.58
C ASP A 305 6.05 23.61 -11.79
N ALA A 306 5.27 24.49 -12.43
CA ALA A 306 5.66 25.88 -12.68
C ALA A 306 6.04 26.63 -11.38
N GLY A 307 7.13 27.41 -11.41
CA GLY A 307 7.67 28.12 -10.24
C GLY A 307 8.42 27.21 -9.24
N CYS A 308 8.63 25.94 -9.59
CA CYS A 308 9.38 24.99 -8.77
C CYS A 308 10.71 24.53 -9.39
N TYR A 309 11.02 24.93 -10.64
CA TYR A 309 12.23 24.50 -11.36
C TYR A 309 13.53 24.66 -10.55
N GLU A 310 13.88 25.87 -10.07
CA GLU A 310 15.13 26.08 -9.33
C GLU A 310 15.18 25.34 -7.97
N LYS A 311 14.03 25.16 -7.30
CA LYS A 311 13.93 24.36 -6.06
C LYS A 311 14.22 22.88 -6.34
N TRP A 312 13.72 22.35 -7.45
CA TRP A 312 13.94 20.97 -7.88
C TRP A 312 15.36 20.78 -8.44
N LYS A 313 15.93 21.76 -9.12
CA LYS A 313 17.33 21.78 -9.59
C LYS A 313 18.33 21.72 -8.43
N ALA A 314 18.05 22.43 -7.32
CA ALA A 314 18.83 22.32 -6.09
C ALA A 314 18.73 20.91 -5.45
N LYS A 315 17.55 20.28 -5.51
CA LYS A 315 17.34 18.89 -5.05
C LYS A 315 18.06 17.87 -5.93
N LEU A 316 18.02 18.04 -7.25
CA LEU A 316 18.73 17.20 -8.22
C LEU A 316 20.22 17.15 -7.87
N LYS A 317 20.88 18.33 -7.72
CA LYS A 317 22.30 18.41 -7.33
C LYS A 317 22.62 17.59 -6.08
N LYS A 318 21.77 17.67 -5.03
CA LYS A 318 21.94 16.90 -3.80
C LYS A 318 21.67 15.40 -3.97
N ILE A 319 20.70 15.02 -4.79
CA ILE A 319 20.39 13.60 -5.02
C ILE A 319 21.50 12.95 -5.85
N SER A 320 22.02 13.65 -6.88
CA SER A 320 23.12 13.16 -7.72
C SER A 320 24.45 13.02 -6.97
N SER A 321 24.67 13.72 -5.85
CA SER A 321 25.82 13.46 -4.97
C SER A 321 25.62 12.24 -4.05
N ASP A 322 24.37 11.94 -3.69
CA ASP A 322 24.02 10.92 -2.69
C ASP A 322 23.65 9.56 -3.33
N VAL A 323 23.28 9.54 -4.61
CA VAL A 323 22.77 8.38 -5.36
C VAL A 323 23.42 8.35 -6.75
N HIS A 324 24.11 7.26 -7.05
CA HIS A 324 24.66 6.99 -8.39
C HIS A 324 23.53 6.76 -9.39
N CYS A 325 23.16 7.80 -10.13
CA CYS A 325 22.12 7.81 -11.17
C CYS A 325 22.32 9.01 -12.09
N THR A 326 21.88 8.90 -13.34
CA THR A 326 21.90 10.03 -14.28
C THR A 326 20.60 10.81 -14.11
N MET A 327 20.70 12.08 -13.71
CA MET A 327 19.53 12.94 -13.49
C MET A 327 19.58 14.20 -14.35
N GLU A 328 18.49 14.47 -15.05
CA GLU A 328 18.23 15.70 -15.79
C GLU A 328 16.95 16.38 -15.29
N ILE A 329 16.75 17.65 -15.65
CA ILE A 329 15.57 18.44 -15.27
C ILE A 329 15.07 19.23 -16.47
N SER A 330 13.80 19.01 -16.82
CA SER A 330 13.13 19.75 -17.88
C SER A 330 12.69 21.13 -17.40
N ASP A 331 12.85 22.14 -18.24
CA ASP A 331 12.34 23.50 -18.04
C ASP A 331 11.12 23.82 -18.93
N VAL A 332 10.53 22.81 -19.60
CA VAL A 332 9.41 22.99 -20.54
C VAL A 332 8.19 23.62 -19.88
N VAL A 333 7.84 23.19 -18.66
CA VAL A 333 6.70 23.71 -17.89
C VAL A 333 6.97 25.15 -17.44
N GLU A 334 8.18 25.41 -16.93
CA GLU A 334 8.61 26.74 -16.46
C GLU A 334 8.65 27.77 -17.59
N LYS A 335 9.06 27.37 -18.80
CA LYS A 335 9.11 28.24 -20.00
C LYS A 335 7.75 28.46 -20.67
N HIS A 336 6.83 27.50 -20.55
CA HIS A 336 5.52 27.59 -21.20
C HIS A 336 4.47 28.28 -20.33
N ALA A 337 4.54 28.11 -19.01
CA ALA A 337 3.55 28.67 -18.09
C ALA A 337 3.51 30.21 -18.14
N THR A 338 2.34 30.76 -18.44
CA THR A 338 2.01 32.16 -18.20
C THR A 338 2.00 32.49 -16.70
N GLU A 339 2.10 33.78 -16.33
CA GLU A 339 2.04 34.22 -14.92
C GLU A 339 0.78 33.69 -14.21
N GLN A 340 -0.37 33.69 -14.89
CA GLN A 340 -1.63 33.18 -14.35
C GLN A 340 -1.60 31.65 -14.18
N GLN A 341 -1.05 30.90 -15.13
CA GLN A 341 -0.86 29.45 -15.01
C GLN A 341 0.08 29.09 -13.84
N LEU A 342 1.15 29.88 -13.64
CA LEU A 342 2.08 29.72 -12.54
C LEU A 342 1.40 29.91 -11.17
N GLU A 343 0.51 30.91 -11.02
CA GLU A 343 -0.29 31.08 -9.80
C GLU A 343 -1.24 29.89 -9.54
N TYR A 344 -1.81 29.30 -10.59
CA TYR A 344 -2.68 28.13 -10.47
C TYR A 344 -1.94 26.78 -10.27
N GLY A 345 -0.61 26.77 -10.34
CA GLY A 345 0.21 25.57 -10.17
C GLY A 345 0.18 24.63 -11.38
N TYR A 346 0.40 25.20 -12.57
CA TYR A 346 0.45 24.47 -13.84
C TYR A 346 1.53 23.39 -13.87
N ASP A 347 1.17 22.20 -14.36
CA ASP A 347 2.07 21.04 -14.44
C ASP A 347 2.20 20.47 -15.87
N ILE A 348 3.08 19.48 -16.04
CA ILE A 348 3.30 18.84 -17.35
C ILE A 348 2.05 18.13 -17.90
N ALA A 349 1.10 17.72 -17.05
CA ALA A 349 -0.15 17.12 -17.50
C ALA A 349 -1.15 18.17 -17.99
N ASP A 350 -1.12 19.38 -17.43
CA ASP A 350 -1.92 20.50 -17.93
C ASP A 350 -1.37 20.97 -19.30
N TYR A 351 -0.03 21.08 -19.46
CA TYR A 351 0.64 21.31 -20.76
C TYR A 351 0.24 20.27 -21.82
N ILE A 352 0.28 18.99 -21.45
CA ILE A 352 -0.17 17.86 -22.27
C ILE A 352 -1.64 18.03 -22.71
N ILE A 353 -2.52 18.38 -21.78
CA ILE A 353 -3.96 18.49 -22.04
C ILE A 353 -4.26 19.68 -22.94
N ASP A 354 -3.56 20.80 -22.77
CA ASP A 354 -3.73 21.97 -23.62
C ASP A 354 -3.26 21.69 -25.06
N LYS A 355 -2.14 20.96 -25.24
CA LYS A 355 -1.68 20.50 -26.57
C LYS A 355 -2.69 19.59 -27.27
N ILE A 356 -3.31 18.65 -26.56
CA ILE A 356 -4.38 17.80 -27.11
C ILE A 356 -5.58 18.64 -27.58
N LYS A 357 -5.94 19.72 -26.87
CA LYS A 357 -7.04 20.61 -27.31
C LYS A 357 -6.67 21.38 -28.57
N GLU A 358 -5.47 21.98 -28.61
CA GLU A 358 -4.97 22.70 -29.79
C GLU A 358 -4.99 21.80 -31.04
N GLU A 359 -4.52 20.55 -30.93
CA GLU A 359 -4.55 19.57 -32.03
C GLU A 359 -5.98 19.29 -32.52
N ASN A 360 -6.93 19.08 -31.61
CA ASN A 360 -8.34 18.86 -31.98
C ASN A 360 -8.98 20.10 -32.63
N GLU A 361 -8.73 21.31 -32.11
CA GLU A 361 -9.25 22.57 -32.67
C GLU A 361 -8.71 22.85 -34.08
N THR A 362 -7.44 22.53 -34.34
CA THR A 362 -6.86 22.62 -35.70
C THR A 362 -7.47 21.57 -36.66
N ALA A 363 -7.69 20.34 -36.20
CA ALA A 363 -8.32 19.30 -37.01
C ALA A 363 -9.79 19.64 -37.38
N GLU A 364 -10.53 20.33 -36.52
CA GLU A 364 -11.89 20.79 -36.84
C GLU A 364 -11.90 21.97 -37.83
N THR A 365 -10.89 22.83 -37.82
CA THR A 365 -10.82 24.00 -38.72
C THR A 365 -10.30 23.66 -40.11
N GLU A 366 -9.42 22.67 -40.28
CA GLU A 366 -8.96 22.22 -41.60
C GLU A 366 -10.01 21.41 -42.38
N ASN A 367 -10.97 20.76 -41.70
CA ASN A 367 -12.04 19.98 -42.32
C ASN A 367 -13.30 20.80 -42.73
N GLY A 368 -13.13 22.12 -42.88
CA GLY A 368 -14.20 23.10 -43.08
C GLY A 368 -14.97 23.10 -44.41
N CYS A 369 -15.32 21.94 -45.00
CA CYS A 369 -16.43 21.84 -45.97
C CYS A 369 -16.95 20.39 -46.18
N VAL A 370 -17.41 19.72 -45.13
CA VAL A 370 -18.43 18.67 -45.26
C VAL A 370 -19.50 18.90 -44.20
N SER A 371 -20.76 18.82 -44.59
CA SER A 371 -21.91 18.93 -43.69
C SER A 371 -21.74 17.98 -42.50
N ARG A 372 -21.74 18.52 -41.29
CA ARG A 372 -21.76 17.80 -40.02
C ARG A 372 -22.74 16.62 -40.10
N PRO A 373 -22.29 15.34 -40.09
CA PRO A 373 -23.21 14.27 -39.76
C PRO A 373 -23.68 14.53 -38.35
N GLU A 374 -24.99 14.57 -38.15
CA GLU A 374 -25.55 14.63 -36.80
C GLU A 374 -25.06 13.40 -36.04
N HIS A 375 -24.15 13.60 -35.07
CA HIS A 375 -23.88 12.62 -34.04
C HIS A 375 -25.11 12.53 -33.14
N ASN A 376 -26.15 11.89 -33.68
CA ASN A 376 -27.14 11.20 -32.88
C ASN A 376 -26.37 10.24 -31.98
N LEU A 377 -26.38 10.54 -30.69
CA LEU A 377 -26.03 9.58 -29.63
C LEU A 377 -27.13 8.53 -29.59
N ASP A 378 -27.14 7.67 -30.60
CA ASP A 378 -27.98 6.48 -30.59
C ASP A 378 -27.40 5.53 -29.53
N ASN A 379 -28.15 5.37 -28.44
CA ASN A 379 -27.80 4.45 -27.35
C ASN A 379 -28.17 3.02 -27.76
N THR A 380 -27.52 2.52 -28.81
CA THR A 380 -27.57 1.11 -29.20
C THR A 380 -26.41 0.36 -28.54
N PHE A 381 -26.73 -0.30 -27.42
CA PHE A 381 -25.83 -1.24 -26.73
C PHE A 381 -25.56 -2.47 -27.63
N GLU A 382 -24.54 -2.39 -28.48
CA GLU A 382 -23.94 -3.60 -29.04
C GLU A 382 -23.07 -4.28 -27.98
N ASN A 383 -23.63 -5.31 -27.36
CA ASN A 383 -22.92 -6.21 -26.45
C ASN A 383 -21.92 -7.07 -27.23
N THR A 384 -20.77 -6.49 -27.59
CA THR A 384 -19.56 -7.28 -27.86
C THR A 384 -19.04 -7.84 -26.53
N PRO A 385 -18.79 -9.16 -26.41
CA PRO A 385 -18.27 -9.73 -25.16
C PRO A 385 -16.93 -9.08 -24.80
N GLU A 386 -16.77 -8.63 -23.56
CA GLU A 386 -15.46 -8.21 -23.08
C GLU A 386 -14.51 -9.41 -23.09
N GLU A 387 -13.58 -9.39 -24.06
CA GLU A 387 -12.43 -10.29 -24.06
C GLU A 387 -11.70 -10.13 -22.72
N LYS A 388 -11.57 -11.24 -21.97
CA LYS A 388 -10.85 -11.28 -20.69
C LYS A 388 -9.35 -11.11 -20.93
N LYS A 389 -8.92 -9.87 -21.21
CA LYS A 389 -7.50 -9.49 -21.28
C LYS A 389 -6.86 -9.78 -19.91
N GLN A 390 -5.67 -10.36 -19.94
CA GLN A 390 -4.95 -10.78 -18.74
C GLN A 390 -4.64 -9.57 -17.84
N PRO A 391 -4.63 -9.73 -16.50
CA PRO A 391 -4.30 -8.65 -15.58
C PRO A 391 -2.89 -8.10 -15.84
N SER A 392 -2.63 -6.83 -15.52
CA SER A 392 -1.29 -6.25 -15.76
C SER A 392 -0.19 -7.03 -15.02
N PRO A 393 1.06 -7.03 -15.52
CA PRO A 393 2.19 -7.68 -14.82
C PRO A 393 2.35 -7.20 -13.36
N THR A 394 1.97 -5.96 -13.07
CA THR A 394 1.88 -5.42 -11.70
C THR A 394 0.87 -6.20 -10.85
N LEU A 395 -0.35 -6.34 -11.35
CA LEU A 395 -1.44 -7.00 -10.64
C LEU A 395 -1.21 -8.51 -10.55
N GLU A 396 -0.71 -9.15 -11.62
CA GLU A 396 -0.28 -10.55 -11.62
C GLU A 396 0.82 -10.83 -10.61
N LYS A 397 1.85 -9.97 -10.53
CA LYS A 397 2.90 -10.08 -9.51
C LYS A 397 2.35 -9.92 -8.10
N MET A 398 1.38 -9.02 -7.88
CA MET A 398 0.71 -8.91 -6.59
C MET A 398 -0.14 -10.15 -6.27
N MET A 399 -0.91 -10.67 -7.22
CA MET A 399 -1.78 -11.84 -7.01
C MET A 399 -0.94 -13.12 -6.78
N SER A 400 0.07 -13.37 -7.60
CA SER A 400 0.97 -14.53 -7.49
C SER A 400 1.81 -14.51 -6.21
N ARG A 401 2.18 -13.34 -5.69
CA ARG A 401 2.89 -13.21 -4.40
C ARG A 401 2.01 -13.49 -3.18
N TYR A 402 0.67 -13.52 -3.35
CA TYR A 402 -0.28 -13.89 -2.31
C TYR A 402 -1.31 -14.95 -2.81
N PRO A 403 -0.89 -16.20 -3.09
CA PRO A 403 -1.76 -17.21 -3.73
C PRO A 403 -3.06 -17.50 -2.97
N SER A 404 -3.05 -17.36 -1.65
CA SER A 404 -4.22 -17.48 -0.76
C SER A 404 -5.25 -16.35 -0.88
N LEU A 405 -5.09 -15.44 -1.85
CA LEU A 405 -6.13 -14.53 -2.32
C LEU A 405 -6.83 -15.03 -3.57
N THR A 406 -6.11 -15.62 -4.53
CA THR A 406 -6.71 -16.09 -5.79
C THR A 406 -7.75 -17.17 -5.51
N GLU A 407 -7.39 -18.17 -4.69
CA GLU A 407 -8.30 -19.23 -4.24
C GLU A 407 -9.47 -18.69 -3.37
N LEU A 408 -9.29 -17.52 -2.75
CA LEU A 408 -10.31 -16.87 -1.92
C LEU A 408 -11.28 -16.02 -2.76
N ILE A 409 -10.81 -15.41 -3.84
CA ILE A 409 -11.63 -14.66 -4.80
C ILE A 409 -12.57 -15.63 -5.53
N GLU A 410 -12.07 -16.80 -5.94
CA GLU A 410 -12.90 -17.88 -6.51
C GLU A 410 -13.86 -18.48 -5.47
N LYS A 411 -13.41 -18.77 -4.24
CA LYS A 411 -14.30 -19.34 -3.19
C LYS A 411 -15.37 -18.40 -2.64
N LEU A 412 -15.20 -17.08 -2.75
CA LEU A 412 -16.16 -16.10 -2.23
C LEU A 412 -17.20 -15.63 -3.25
N GLY A 413 -17.13 -16.08 -4.51
CA GLY A 413 -18.13 -15.76 -5.52
C GLY A 413 -18.29 -14.25 -5.76
N LEU A 414 -17.21 -13.49 -5.66
CA LEU A 414 -17.20 -12.08 -6.01
C LEU A 414 -17.07 -11.95 -7.53
N GLU A 415 -18.21 -12.06 -8.22
CA GLU A 415 -18.34 -11.60 -9.59
C GLU A 415 -17.88 -10.13 -9.68
N GLU A 416 -17.26 -9.78 -10.82
CA GLU A 416 -17.02 -8.37 -11.13
C GLU A 416 -18.36 -7.62 -11.04
N CYS A 417 -18.36 -6.42 -10.45
CA CYS A 417 -19.57 -5.60 -10.37
C CYS A 417 -20.02 -5.17 -11.77
N GLN A 418 -20.77 -6.04 -12.45
CA GLN A 418 -21.52 -5.69 -13.62
C GLN A 418 -22.52 -4.61 -13.22
N LEU A 419 -22.45 -3.48 -13.94
CA LEU A 419 -23.42 -2.40 -13.84
C LEU A 419 -24.80 -2.99 -14.14
N GLN A 420 -25.65 -3.19 -13.13
CA GLN A 420 -27.04 -3.56 -13.36
C GLN A 420 -27.72 -2.43 -14.14
N PRO A 421 -28.26 -2.68 -15.35
CA PRO A 421 -29.01 -1.68 -16.08
C PRO A 421 -30.31 -1.42 -15.34
N THR A 422 -30.55 -0.18 -14.91
CA THR A 422 -31.86 0.25 -14.42
C THR A 422 -32.84 0.27 -15.58
N THR A 423 -33.65 -0.77 -15.73
CA THR A 423 -34.71 -0.83 -16.74
C THR A 423 -35.81 0.18 -16.42
N ALA A 424 -35.79 1.30 -17.15
CA ALA A 424 -36.88 2.25 -17.13
C ALA A 424 -38.11 1.65 -17.84
N ASN A 425 -39.12 1.23 -17.08
CA ASN A 425 -40.39 0.78 -17.63
C ASN A 425 -41.18 1.98 -18.21
N HIS A 426 -41.11 2.18 -19.52
CA HIS A 426 -42.08 3.01 -20.24
C HIS A 426 -43.35 2.18 -20.54
N GLY A 427 -44.30 2.25 -19.62
CA GLY A 427 -45.60 1.58 -19.71
C GLY A 427 -46.77 2.56 -19.77
N GLN A 428 -47.14 2.95 -20.99
CA GLN A 428 -48.48 3.40 -21.43
C GLN A 428 -49.20 4.52 -20.65
N SER A 429 -49.30 5.66 -21.33
CA SER A 429 -50.30 6.70 -21.07
C SER A 429 -51.74 6.20 -21.18
N ARG A 430 -52.56 6.50 -20.16
CA ARG A 430 -54.03 6.65 -20.29
C ARG A 430 -54.50 7.89 -19.51
N PRO A 431 -55.49 8.64 -20.01
CA PRO A 431 -55.92 9.89 -19.40
C PRO A 431 -56.87 9.63 -18.23
N ILE A 432 -56.76 10.43 -17.16
CA ILE A 432 -57.80 10.53 -16.13
C ILE A 432 -58.42 11.93 -16.22
N ALA A 433 -59.67 11.96 -16.66
CA ALA A 433 -60.48 13.17 -16.70
C ALA A 433 -60.91 13.57 -15.28
N ALA A 434 -60.94 14.86 -15.00
CA ALA A 434 -61.57 15.38 -13.80
C ALA A 434 -63.10 15.20 -13.90
N LYS A 435 -63.71 14.65 -12.84
CA LYS A 435 -65.11 14.95 -12.50
C LYS A 435 -65.33 14.93 -10.99
N CYS A 436 -66.26 15.79 -10.58
CA CYS A 436 -66.54 16.21 -9.21
C CYS A 436 -67.58 15.31 -8.53
N SER A 437 -67.90 15.64 -7.27
CA SER A 437 -69.03 15.18 -6.44
C SER A 437 -68.88 13.80 -5.78
N GLN A 438 -69.42 13.54 -4.57
CA GLN A 438 -69.95 14.40 -3.49
C GLN A 438 -70.18 13.57 -2.20
N ILE A 439 -70.23 14.23 -1.04
CA ILE A 439 -71.10 13.95 0.12
C ILE A 439 -70.85 12.71 1.03
N ASP A 440 -70.60 13.03 2.30
CA ASP A 440 -71.02 12.44 3.58
C ASP A 440 -71.08 10.91 3.78
N ARG A 441 -70.32 10.41 4.76
CA ARG A 441 -70.74 10.38 6.18
C ARG A 441 -69.57 10.14 7.15
#